data_AF-A0A7S1J121-F1
#
_entry.id   AF-A0A7S1J121-F1
#
_cell.length_a   1.000
_cell.length_b   1.000
_cell.length_c   1.000
_cell.angle_alpha   90.00
_cell.angle_beta   90.00
_cell.angle_gamma   90.00
#
_symmetry.space_group_name_H-M   'P 1'
#
loop_
_entity.id
_entity.type
_entity.pdbx_description
1 polymer ?
#
loop_
_entity_poly.entity_id
_entity_poly.type
_entity_poly.pdbx_seq_one_letter_code
_entity_poly.pdbx_strand_id
1 'polypeptide(L)'
;LPMSLVTAPPTTLLRLPVKTTTALNFDTKIKQHGMASKWSTSLCSQATRAREDMAEQFQFAARRPNGVPLQRLRDSVNTYLGLLAGFMHHPDDVHGSQESNLKGLVYFYWSPSLCPPVNFADNNSFYEAASVLVNLALCCLNQASAHIATPS
;
A
#
# COMPACT_ATOMS: atom_id res chain seq x y z
N LEU A 1 -24.82 -22.59 45.29
CA LEU A 1 -23.58 -21.84 44.96
C LEU A 1 -23.69 -21.37 43.52
N PRO A 2 -23.68 -20.07 43.22
CA PRO A 2 -23.65 -19.62 41.84
C PRO A 2 -22.27 -19.97 41.24
N MET A 3 -22.28 -20.74 40.15
CA MET A 3 -21.07 -21.01 39.38
C MET A 3 -20.60 -19.70 38.75
N SER A 4 -19.47 -19.18 39.23
CA SER A 4 -18.78 -18.08 38.59
C SER A 4 -18.32 -18.56 37.22
N LEU A 5 -18.93 -18.07 36.14
CA LEU A 5 -18.48 -18.25 34.78
C LEU A 5 -17.09 -17.62 34.68
N VAL A 6 -16.05 -18.46 34.72
CA VAL A 6 -14.69 -18.06 34.40
C VAL A 6 -14.68 -17.73 32.91
N THR A 7 -14.91 -16.45 32.59
CA THR A 7 -14.72 -15.95 31.23
C THR A 7 -13.24 -16.07 30.89
N ALA A 8 -12.93 -16.88 29.88
CA ALA A 8 -11.56 -16.99 29.36
C ALA A 8 -11.03 -15.58 29.04
N PRO A 9 -9.75 -15.29 29.33
CA PRO A 9 -9.18 -13.99 29.01
C PRO A 9 -9.33 -13.71 27.51
N PRO A 10 -9.64 -12.47 27.11
CA PRO A 10 -9.78 -12.12 25.70
C PRO A 10 -8.50 -12.51 24.96
N THR A 11 -8.64 -13.32 23.92
CA THR A 11 -7.50 -13.74 23.09
C THR A 11 -7.00 -12.51 22.35
N THR A 12 -5.90 -11.95 22.85
CA THR A 12 -5.29 -10.76 22.24
C THR A 12 -4.41 -11.22 21.08
N LEU A 13 -4.90 -11.07 19.86
CA LEU A 13 -4.10 -11.30 18.66
C LEU A 13 -3.12 -10.14 18.45
N LEU A 14 -1.85 -10.47 18.18
CA LEU A 14 -0.80 -9.50 17.91
C LEU A 14 -1.16 -8.67 16.67
N ARG A 15 -1.27 -7.35 16.82
CA ARG A 15 -1.42 -6.41 15.69
C ARG A 15 -0.06 -5.99 15.19
N LEU A 16 0.16 -6.12 13.89
CA LEU A 16 1.39 -5.72 13.25
C LEU A 16 1.27 -4.26 12.78
N PRO A 17 2.28 -3.42 13.04
CA PRO A 17 2.26 -2.04 12.56
C PRO A 17 2.31 -2.04 11.03
N VAL A 18 1.52 -1.14 10.46
CA VAL A 18 1.42 -0.95 9.01
C VAL A 18 2.66 -0.18 8.53
N LYS A 19 3.24 -0.57 7.40
CA LYS A 19 4.39 0.15 6.80
C LYS A 19 3.98 1.58 6.46
N THR A 20 4.90 2.53 6.64
CA THR A 20 4.70 3.92 6.19
C THR A 20 5.56 4.21 4.97
N THR A 21 5.13 5.17 4.16
CA THR A 21 5.84 5.59 2.96
C THR A 21 5.94 7.11 2.89
N THR A 22 6.94 7.63 2.18
CA THR A 22 7.09 9.06 1.93
C THR A 22 6.16 9.55 0.82
N ALA A 23 5.86 10.84 0.80
CA ALA A 23 5.17 11.45 -0.32
C ALA A 23 6.03 11.31 -1.60
N LEU A 24 5.37 11.02 -2.73
CA LEU A 24 6.03 10.81 -4.01
C LEU A 24 5.24 11.51 -5.11
N ASN A 25 5.92 12.34 -5.90
CA ASN A 25 5.33 13.02 -7.04
C ASN A 25 5.94 12.49 -8.35
N PHE A 26 5.18 11.68 -9.08
CA PHE A 26 5.60 11.10 -10.35
C PHE A 26 5.80 12.16 -11.45
N ASP A 27 5.03 13.24 -11.43
CA ASP A 27 5.10 14.30 -12.44
C ASP A 27 6.45 15.02 -12.39
N THR A 28 6.96 15.31 -11.19
CA THR A 28 8.31 15.85 -11.01
C THR A 28 9.37 14.92 -11.61
N LYS A 29 9.20 13.61 -11.48
CA LYS A 29 10.18 12.62 -11.97
C LYS A 29 10.18 12.51 -13.49
N ILE A 30 9.02 12.41 -14.14
CA ILE A 30 8.99 12.38 -15.61
C ILE A 30 9.51 13.69 -16.24
N LYS A 31 9.29 14.84 -15.59
CA LYS A 31 9.81 16.15 -16.03
C LYS A 31 11.34 16.21 -15.94
N GLN A 32 11.91 15.72 -14.84
CA GLN A 32 13.36 15.67 -14.64
C GLN A 32 14.07 14.82 -15.71
N HIS A 33 13.40 13.80 -16.23
CA HIS A 33 13.94 12.92 -17.27
C HIS A 33 13.58 13.34 -18.70
N GLY A 34 12.97 14.51 -18.90
CA GLY A 34 12.61 15.01 -20.23
C GLY A 34 11.49 14.20 -20.92
N MET A 35 10.72 13.42 -20.17
CA MET A 35 9.62 12.57 -20.67
C MET A 35 8.23 13.22 -20.52
N ALA A 36 8.20 14.51 -20.23
CA ALA A 36 6.97 15.24 -19.97
C ALA A 36 6.22 15.54 -21.27
N SER A 37 4.99 15.04 -21.36
CA SER A 37 3.98 15.36 -22.37
C SER A 37 2.67 15.65 -21.65
N LYS A 38 1.69 16.28 -22.32
CA LYS A 38 0.37 16.51 -21.70
C LYS A 38 -0.26 15.22 -21.15
N TRP A 39 -0.06 14.11 -21.85
CA TRP A 39 -0.62 12.82 -21.47
C TRP A 39 0.16 12.16 -20.32
N SER A 40 1.50 12.12 -20.40
CA SER A 40 2.33 11.53 -19.32
C SER A 40 2.21 12.32 -18.01
N THR A 41 2.13 13.66 -18.08
CA THR A 41 1.84 14.54 -16.93
C THR A 41 0.48 14.22 -16.30
N SER A 42 -0.56 14.02 -17.10
CA SER A 42 -1.90 13.66 -16.60
C SER A 42 -1.92 12.30 -15.89
N LEU A 43 -1.31 11.28 -16.50
CA LEU A 43 -1.21 9.94 -15.91
C LEU A 43 -0.38 9.95 -14.61
N CYS A 44 0.76 10.64 -14.61
CA CYS A 44 1.59 10.78 -13.42
C CYS A 44 0.88 11.53 -12.30
N SER A 45 0.09 12.57 -12.63
CA SER A 45 -0.74 13.27 -11.64
C SER A 45 -1.87 12.40 -11.08
N GLN A 46 -2.41 11.48 -11.87
CA GLN A 46 -3.37 10.47 -11.40
C GLN A 46 -2.69 9.44 -10.50
N ALA A 47 -1.51 8.94 -10.88
CA ALA A 47 -0.73 7.99 -10.08
C ALA A 47 -0.33 8.59 -8.72
N THR A 48 0.14 9.84 -8.70
CA THR A 48 0.44 10.58 -7.45
C THR A 48 -0.78 10.63 -6.54
N ARG A 49 -1.94 11.07 -7.05
CA ARG A 49 -3.17 11.19 -6.25
C ARG A 49 -3.69 9.84 -5.76
N ALA A 50 -3.67 8.82 -6.62
CA ALA A 50 -4.09 7.46 -6.24
C ALA A 50 -3.18 6.89 -5.14
N ARG A 51 -1.86 7.15 -5.22
CA ARG A 51 -0.90 6.75 -4.20
C ARG A 51 -1.15 7.45 -2.86
N GLU A 52 -1.41 8.76 -2.90
CA GLU A 52 -1.71 9.57 -1.72
C GLU A 52 -2.99 9.11 -1.02
N ASP A 53 -4.09 8.93 -1.76
CA ASP A 53 -5.33 8.38 -1.22
C ASP A 53 -5.10 7.00 -0.60
N MET A 54 -4.45 6.08 -1.33
CA MET A 54 -4.15 4.74 -0.81
C MET A 54 -3.30 4.79 0.47
N ALA A 55 -2.27 5.63 0.52
CA ALA A 55 -1.43 5.78 1.70
C ALA A 55 -2.23 6.33 2.90
N GLU A 56 -3.14 7.28 2.67
CA GLU A 56 -4.05 7.80 3.69
C GLU A 56 -5.01 6.70 4.19
N GLN A 57 -5.60 5.91 3.29
CA GLN A 57 -6.47 4.79 3.67
C GLN A 57 -5.71 3.76 4.54
N PHE A 58 -4.45 3.44 4.21
CA PHE A 58 -3.61 2.57 5.06
C PHE A 58 -3.39 3.14 6.45
N GLN A 59 -3.05 4.43 6.56
CA GLN A 59 -2.84 5.08 7.85
C GLN A 59 -4.12 5.14 8.67
N PHE A 60 -5.26 5.40 8.04
CA PHE A 60 -6.54 5.42 8.72
C PHE A 60 -6.93 4.02 9.19
N ALA A 61 -6.81 2.99 8.33
CA ALA A 61 -7.07 1.59 8.70
C ALA A 61 -6.13 1.10 9.81
N ALA A 62 -4.89 1.58 9.87
CA ALA A 62 -3.97 1.28 10.96
C ALA A 62 -4.46 1.83 12.32
N ARG A 63 -4.97 3.07 12.33
CA ARG A 63 -5.48 3.73 13.56
C ARG A 63 -6.87 3.24 13.96
N ARG A 64 -7.70 2.92 12.97
CA ARG A 64 -9.09 2.48 13.13
C ARG A 64 -9.32 1.27 12.23
N PRO A 65 -8.95 0.05 12.70
CA PRO A 65 -9.11 -1.17 11.92
C PRO A 65 -10.54 -1.30 11.37
N ASN A 66 -11.57 -1.16 12.20
CA ASN A 66 -12.97 -1.30 11.75
C ASN A 66 -13.56 -0.03 11.11
N GLY A 67 -12.73 1.01 10.87
CA GLY A 67 -13.19 2.31 10.37
C GLY A 67 -13.21 2.43 8.85
N VAL A 68 -12.56 1.52 8.12
CA VAL A 68 -12.52 1.50 6.65
C VAL A 68 -13.00 0.14 6.17
N PRO A 69 -14.04 0.06 5.33
CA PRO A 69 -14.41 -1.19 4.69
C PRO A 69 -13.25 -1.72 3.85
N LEU A 70 -12.89 -3.01 4.00
CA LEU A 70 -11.82 -3.65 3.20
C LEU A 70 -12.00 -3.47 1.71
N GLN A 71 -13.24 -3.44 1.24
CA GLN A 71 -13.57 -3.20 -0.16
C GLN A 71 -13.01 -1.86 -0.65
N ARG A 72 -13.22 -0.78 0.11
CA ARG A 72 -12.71 0.56 -0.23
C ARG A 72 -11.18 0.58 -0.25
N LEU A 73 -10.54 -0.09 0.72
CA LEU A 73 -9.08 -0.19 0.76
C LEU A 73 -8.54 -0.95 -0.47
N ARG A 74 -9.19 -2.05 -0.84
CA ARG A 74 -8.85 -2.85 -2.02
C ARG A 74 -9.03 -2.05 -3.31
N ASP A 75 -10.11 -1.28 -3.43
CA ASP A 75 -10.39 -0.47 -4.62
C ASP A 75 -9.34 0.64 -4.81
N SER A 76 -8.94 1.29 -3.71
CA SER A 76 -7.85 2.29 -3.72
C SER A 76 -6.51 1.67 -4.13
N VAL A 77 -6.17 0.50 -3.55
CA VAL A 77 -4.97 -0.26 -3.93
C VAL A 77 -4.98 -0.67 -5.40
N ASN A 78 -6.10 -1.22 -5.89
CA ASN A 78 -6.23 -1.63 -7.30
C ASN A 78 -6.09 -0.45 -8.25
N THR A 79 -6.67 0.70 -7.90
CA THR A 79 -6.56 1.93 -8.69
C THR A 79 -5.09 2.36 -8.82
N TYR A 80 -4.35 2.38 -7.71
CA TYR A 80 -2.93 2.72 -7.74
C TYR A 80 -2.09 1.68 -8.49
N LEU A 81 -2.25 0.39 -8.19
CA LEU A 81 -1.48 -0.68 -8.84
C LEU A 81 -1.76 -0.76 -10.35
N GLY A 82 -2.98 -0.45 -10.79
CA GLY A 82 -3.30 -0.36 -12.22
C GLY A 82 -2.52 0.75 -12.93
N LEU A 83 -2.31 1.90 -12.27
CA LEU A 83 -1.47 2.98 -12.80
C LEU A 83 0.03 2.63 -12.71
N LEU A 84 0.46 1.99 -11.63
CA LEU A 84 1.83 1.53 -11.44
C LEU A 84 2.23 0.43 -12.45
N ALA A 85 1.27 -0.35 -12.95
CA ALA A 85 1.51 -1.40 -13.94
C ALA A 85 2.21 -0.87 -15.21
N GLY A 86 1.91 0.36 -15.65
CA GLY A 86 2.60 1.01 -16.77
C GLY A 86 4.08 1.34 -16.49
N PHE A 87 4.47 1.39 -15.22
CA PHE A 87 5.87 1.50 -14.81
C PHE A 87 6.57 0.13 -14.71
N MET A 88 5.82 -0.98 -14.65
CA MET A 88 6.38 -2.31 -14.49
C MET A 88 6.50 -3.05 -15.83
N HIS A 89 5.48 -2.95 -16.69
CA HIS A 89 5.35 -3.77 -17.89
C HIS A 89 5.41 -2.93 -19.16
N HIS A 90 6.04 -3.47 -20.20
CA HIS A 90 5.97 -2.89 -21.54
C HIS A 90 4.54 -3.04 -22.09
N PRO A 91 3.94 -2.01 -22.73
CA PRO A 91 2.54 -2.05 -23.18
C PRO A 91 2.24 -3.16 -24.20
N ASP A 92 3.23 -3.52 -25.02
CA ASP A 92 3.09 -4.55 -26.06
C ASP A 92 3.39 -5.98 -25.56
N ASP A 93 3.74 -6.13 -24.29
CA ASP A 93 4.19 -7.40 -23.73
C ASP A 93 3.03 -8.15 -23.06
N VAL A 94 2.32 -8.91 -23.88
CA VAL A 94 1.18 -9.76 -23.47
C VAL A 94 1.57 -10.81 -22.44
N HIS A 95 2.85 -11.18 -22.35
CA HIS A 95 3.35 -12.26 -21.50
C HIS A 95 4.06 -11.77 -20.23
N GLY A 96 4.22 -10.45 -20.02
CA GLY A 96 4.89 -9.88 -18.85
C GLY A 96 6.39 -10.18 -18.75
N SER A 97 7.02 -10.56 -19.87
CA SER A 97 8.44 -10.88 -19.98
C SER A 97 9.36 -9.66 -20.16
N GLN A 98 8.85 -8.54 -20.66
CA GLN A 98 9.55 -7.30 -20.91
C GLN A 98 9.17 -6.22 -19.89
N GLU A 99 10.20 -5.76 -19.20
CA GLU A 99 10.06 -4.70 -18.21
C GLU A 99 9.94 -3.33 -18.89
N SER A 100 9.14 -2.44 -18.30
CA SER A 100 9.03 -1.06 -18.76
C SER A 100 10.34 -0.29 -18.52
N ASN A 101 10.71 0.58 -19.47
CA ASN A 101 11.82 1.52 -19.30
C ASN A 101 11.61 2.50 -18.12
N LEU A 102 10.37 2.59 -17.61
CA LEU A 102 10.01 3.42 -16.47
C LEU A 102 10.23 2.72 -15.12
N LYS A 103 10.54 1.42 -15.10
CA LYS A 103 10.65 0.59 -13.88
C LYS A 103 11.57 1.20 -12.82
N GLY A 104 12.71 1.72 -13.27
CA GLY A 104 13.79 2.31 -12.47
C GLY A 104 13.69 3.82 -12.27
N LEU A 105 12.62 4.46 -12.74
CA LEU A 105 12.53 5.93 -12.83
C LEU A 105 12.45 6.61 -11.47
N VAL A 106 11.86 5.93 -10.48
CA VAL A 106 11.44 6.53 -9.23
C VAL A 106 11.95 5.73 -8.05
N TYR A 107 12.52 6.42 -7.06
CA TYR A 107 12.85 5.82 -5.77
C TYR A 107 11.62 5.80 -4.86
N PHE A 108 11.30 4.61 -4.37
CA PHE A 108 10.23 4.33 -3.43
C PHE A 108 10.81 4.11 -2.04
N TYR A 109 10.27 4.79 -1.04
CA TYR A 109 10.73 4.69 0.34
C TYR A 109 9.65 4.09 1.21
N TRP A 110 9.98 3.01 1.91
CA TRP A 110 9.09 2.39 2.88
C TRP A 110 9.80 2.14 4.20
N SER A 111 9.11 2.43 5.29
CA SER A 111 9.52 2.00 6.63
C SER A 111 9.07 0.55 6.87
N PRO A 112 9.89 -0.28 7.50
CA PRO A 112 9.53 -1.65 7.84
C PRO A 112 8.57 -1.66 9.05
N SER A 113 7.66 -2.63 9.07
CA SER A 113 6.77 -2.85 10.20
C SER A 113 7.52 -3.23 11.48
N LEU A 114 8.54 -4.09 11.39
CA LEU A 114 9.13 -4.72 12.58
C LEU A 114 10.44 -4.06 13.07
N CYS A 115 10.96 -3.04 12.37
CA CYS A 115 12.24 -2.43 12.74
C CYS A 115 12.39 -0.95 12.31
N PRO A 116 11.53 -0.03 12.78
CA PRO A 116 11.79 1.40 12.62
C PRO A 116 13.05 1.81 13.41
N PRO A 117 13.82 2.82 12.96
CA PRO A 117 13.46 3.84 11.99
C PRO A 117 14.14 3.70 10.61
N VAL A 118 14.59 2.50 10.22
CA VAL A 118 15.35 2.33 8.97
C VAL A 118 14.42 2.40 7.77
N ASN A 119 14.40 3.51 7.04
CA ASN A 119 13.70 3.57 5.75
C ASN A 119 14.50 2.83 4.69
N PHE A 120 13.84 1.92 3.96
CA PHE A 120 14.41 1.25 2.81
C PHE A 120 13.96 1.94 1.53
N ALA A 121 14.96 2.31 0.72
CA ALA A 121 14.76 2.94 -0.58
C ALA A 121 15.12 1.94 -1.68
N ASP A 122 14.25 1.78 -2.66
CA ASP A 122 14.50 0.99 -3.86
C ASP A 122 13.90 1.73 -5.06
N ASN A 123 14.58 1.73 -6.20
CA ASN A 123 14.07 2.35 -7.42
C ASN A 123 13.25 1.40 -8.28
N ASN A 124 12.95 0.19 -7.80
CA ASN A 124 12.22 -0.81 -8.53
C ASN A 124 10.70 -0.70 -8.29
N SER A 125 9.93 -0.54 -9.36
CA SER A 125 8.46 -0.48 -9.30
C SER A 125 7.81 -1.77 -8.75
N PHE A 126 8.46 -2.94 -8.89
CA PHE A 126 7.99 -4.19 -8.25
C PHE A 126 8.15 -4.14 -6.73
N TYR A 127 9.17 -3.44 -6.20
CA TYR A 127 9.33 -3.25 -4.76
C TYR A 127 8.21 -2.39 -4.18
N GLU A 128 7.78 -1.35 -4.90
CA GLU A 128 6.60 -0.56 -4.53
C GLU A 128 5.34 -1.42 -4.50
N ALA A 129 5.08 -2.18 -5.57
CA ALA A 129 3.91 -3.05 -5.65
C ALA A 129 3.89 -4.09 -4.51
N ALA A 130 5.02 -4.75 -4.26
CA ALA A 130 5.15 -5.69 -3.16
C ALA A 130 4.91 -5.02 -1.80
N SER A 131 5.43 -3.82 -1.58
CA SER A 131 5.24 -3.08 -0.33
C SER A 131 3.78 -2.68 -0.11
N VAL A 132 3.07 -2.26 -1.16
CA VAL A 132 1.63 -1.99 -1.13
C VAL A 132 0.83 -3.24 -0.78
N LEU A 133 1.12 -4.38 -1.42
CA LEU A 133 0.42 -5.64 -1.17
C LEU A 133 0.66 -6.15 0.26
N VAL A 134 1.89 -6.04 0.77
CA VAL A 134 2.20 -6.35 2.17
C VAL A 134 1.37 -5.45 3.09
N ASN A 135 1.26 -4.15 2.81
CA ASN A 135 0.46 -3.25 3.62
C ASN A 135 -1.02 -3.59 3.63
N LEU A 136 -1.58 -3.95 2.47
CA LEU A 136 -2.96 -4.44 2.36
C LEU A 136 -3.17 -5.68 3.22
N ALA A 137 -2.26 -6.65 3.15
CA ALA A 137 -2.31 -7.85 3.97
C ALA A 137 -2.28 -7.54 5.48
N LEU A 138 -1.40 -6.62 5.90
CA LEU A 138 -1.34 -6.17 7.30
C LEU A 138 -2.64 -5.51 7.76
N CYS A 139 -3.26 -4.67 6.93
CA CYS A 139 -4.55 -4.08 7.23
C CYS A 139 -5.65 -5.15 7.38
N CYS A 140 -5.72 -6.13 6.47
CA CYS A 140 -6.67 -7.24 6.57
C CYS A 140 -6.48 -8.04 7.87
N LEU A 141 -5.24 -8.39 8.22
CA LEU A 141 -4.92 -9.11 9.45
C LEU A 141 -5.32 -8.30 10.69
N ASN A 142 -5.03 -7.00 10.70
CA ASN A 142 -5.38 -6.13 11.81
C ASN A 142 -6.91 -5.99 11.98
N GLN A 143 -7.68 -5.95 10.88
CA GLN A 143 -9.14 -5.95 10.96
C GLN A 143 -9.71 -7.28 11.44
N ALA A 144 -9.21 -8.40 10.90
CA ALA A 144 -9.60 -9.73 11.37
C ALA A 144 -9.30 -9.89 12.87
N SER A 145 -8.15 -9.42 13.33
CA SER A 145 -7.78 -9.41 14.75
C SER A 145 -8.77 -8.61 15.61
N ALA A 146 -9.25 -7.48 15.09
CA ALA A 146 -10.20 -6.62 15.79
C ALA A 146 -11.59 -7.28 15.88
N HIS A 147 -12.04 -7.94 14.82
CA HIS A 147 -13.29 -8.68 14.83
C HIS A 147 -13.27 -9.88 15.78
N ILE A 148 -12.16 -10.63 15.84
CA ILE A 148 -12.04 -11.77 16.77
C ILE A 148 -11.98 -11.30 18.23
N ALA A 149 -11.34 -10.17 18.50
CA ALA A 149 -11.22 -9.63 19.86
C ALA A 149 -12.52 -9.04 20.42
N THR A 150 -13.50 -8.74 19.57
CA THR A 150 -14.84 -8.29 19.96
C THR A 150 -15.85 -9.42 19.72
N PRO A 151 -16.03 -10.37 20.66
CA PRO A 151 -17.10 -11.35 20.56
C PRO A 151 -18.44 -10.61 20.61
N SER A 152 -19.28 -10.88 19.60
CA SER A 152 -20.69 -10.47 19.54
C SER A 152 -21.51 -11.03 20.68
#